data_AF-A0A546XXY7-F1
#
_entry.id   AF-A0A546XXY7-F1
#
_cell.length_a   1.000
_cell.length_b   1.000
_cell.length_c   1.000
_cell.angle_alpha   90.00
_cell.angle_beta   90.00
_cell.angle_gamma   90.00
#
_symmetry.space_group_name_H-M   'P 1'
#
loop_
_entity.id
_entity.type
_entity.pdbx_description
1 polymer ?
#
loop_
_entity_poly.entity_id
_entity_poly.type
_entity_poly.pdbx_seq_one_letter_code
_entity_poly.pdbx_strand_id
1 'polypeptide(L)'
;MNWNYLQQHWDWAGHIVEALFMAAIVAMIVRIFLSWRISWIVGLAFAAGHFHGREKRDYEVSVHMKPPHLEGYYFWRWSWDGATDFWPTAIICFALIFVVVKNSAGPR
;
A
#
# COMPACT_ATOMS: atom_id res chain seq x y z
N MET A 1 -16.01 11.84 20.04
CA MET A 1 -15.63 11.24 18.75
C MET A 1 -15.73 9.72 18.92
N ASN A 2 -16.59 9.04 18.16
CA ASN A 2 -16.83 7.61 18.34
C ASN A 2 -15.74 6.82 17.59
N TRP A 3 -15.00 5.98 18.31
CA TRP A 3 -13.88 5.23 17.73
C TRP A 3 -14.33 4.24 16.64
N ASN A 4 -15.51 3.63 16.79
CA ASN A 4 -16.08 2.74 15.78
C ASN A 4 -16.39 3.47 14.47
N TYR A 5 -16.83 4.73 14.54
CA TYR A 5 -17.11 5.52 13.35
C TYR A 5 -15.83 5.86 12.58
N LEU A 6 -14.75 6.18 13.30
CA LEU A 6 -13.45 6.41 12.67
C LEU A 6 -12.90 5.14 12.04
N GLN A 7 -12.97 4.03 12.75
CA GLN A 7 -12.51 2.75 12.24
C GLN A 7 -13.34 2.30 11.02
N GLN A 8 -14.64 2.55 10.97
CA GLN A 8 -15.47 2.16 9.82
C GLN A 8 -15.36 3.09 8.60
N HIS A 9 -14.98 4.35 8.78
CA HIS A 9 -15.05 5.34 7.70
C HIS A 9 -13.74 6.06 7.38
N TRP A 10 -12.72 5.91 8.23
CA TRP A 10 -11.45 6.64 8.13
C TRP A 10 -10.21 5.75 8.28
N ASP A 11 -10.35 4.43 8.43
CA ASP A 11 -9.18 3.53 8.55
C ASP A 11 -8.27 3.59 7.31
N TRP A 12 -8.87 3.70 6.12
CA TRP A 12 -8.17 3.96 4.86
C TRP A 12 -7.21 5.16 4.90
N ALA A 13 -7.55 6.22 5.64
CA ALA A 13 -6.66 7.38 5.79
C ALA A 13 -5.45 7.06 6.67
N GLY A 14 -5.66 6.24 7.70
CA GLY A 14 -4.58 5.65 8.50
C GLY A 14 -3.64 4.79 7.66
N HIS A 15 -4.19 4.00 6.72
CA HIS A 15 -3.41 3.19 5.79
C HIS A 15 -2.52 3.99 4.85
N ILE A 16 -2.99 5.15 4.37
CA ILE A 16 -2.14 6.07 3.61
C ILE A 16 -0.95 6.51 4.46
N VAL A 17 -1.18 6.91 5.72
CA VAL A 17 -0.11 7.34 6.62
C VAL A 17 0.88 6.21 6.88
N GLU A 18 0.39 5.01 7.20
CA GLU A 18 1.19 3.81 7.40
C GLU A 18 2.05 3.48 6.16
N ALA A 19 1.47 3.55 4.97
CA ALA A 19 2.18 3.33 3.71
C ALA A 19 3.30 4.35 3.48
N LEU A 20 3.08 5.63 3.76
CA LEU A 20 4.10 6.66 3.61
C LEU A 20 5.26 6.48 4.59
N PHE A 21 4.96 6.12 5.85
CA PHE A 21 6.01 5.79 6.82
C PHE A 21 6.80 4.55 6.40
N MET A 22 6.11 3.49 5.99
CA MET A 22 6.74 2.26 5.49
C MET A 22 7.63 2.55 4.29
N ALA A 23 7.12 3.30 3.30
CA ALA A 23 7.87 3.69 2.12
C ALA A 23 9.12 4.48 2.49
N ALA A 24 9.03 5.42 3.44
CA ALA A 24 10.17 6.19 3.93
C ALA A 24 11.21 5.30 4.60
N ILE A 25 10.80 4.41 5.50
CA ILE A 25 11.71 3.47 6.17
C ILE A 25 12.43 2.59 5.14
N VAL A 26 11.69 1.98 4.21
CA VAL A 26 12.27 1.12 3.17
C VAL A 26 13.20 1.91 2.28
N ALA A 27 12.82 3.12 1.85
CA ALA A 27 13.67 4.00 1.07
C ALA A 27 14.99 4.31 1.79
N MET A 28 14.95 4.64 3.08
CA MET A 28 16.13 4.90 3.90
C MET A 28 17.05 3.68 4.01
N ILE A 29 16.50 2.48 4.16
CA ILE A 29 17.28 1.24 4.23
C ILE A 29 17.98 0.98 2.89
N VAL A 30 17.23 1.00 1.78
CA VAL A 30 17.80 0.66 0.47
C VAL A 30 18.68 1.77 -0.10
N ARG A 31 18.58 2.99 0.43
CA ARG A 31 19.47 4.13 0.10
C ARG A 31 20.94 3.86 0.37
N ILE A 32 21.27 2.89 1.22
CA ILE A 32 22.66 2.44 1.42
C ILE A 32 23.26 1.94 0.09
N PHE A 33 22.45 1.36 -0.79
CA PHE A 33 22.88 0.73 -2.05
C PHE A 33 22.45 1.48 -3.31
N LEU A 34 21.38 2.27 -3.22
CA LEU A 34 20.71 2.90 -4.36
C LEU A 34 20.75 4.43 -4.27
N SER A 35 20.52 5.11 -5.40
CA SER A 35 20.33 6.55 -5.40
C SER A 35 19.00 6.91 -4.74
N TRP A 36 18.91 8.12 -4.15
CA TRP A 36 17.67 8.60 -3.51
C TRP A 36 16.42 8.40 -4.36
N ARG A 37 16.52 8.67 -5.67
CA ARG A 37 15.40 8.49 -6.60
C ARG A 37 14.92 7.04 -6.63
N ILE A 38 15.83 6.10 -6.86
CA ILE A 38 15.48 4.67 -6.95
C ILE A 38 15.01 4.17 -5.59
N SER A 39 15.63 4.61 -4.50
CA SER A 39 15.21 4.27 -3.14
C SER A 39 13.76 4.64 -2.85
N TRP A 40 13.33 5.86 -3.21
CA TRP A 40 11.94 6.28 -3.05
C TRP A 40 10.98 5.47 -3.91
N ILE A 41 11.35 5.17 -5.16
CA ILE A 41 10.52 4.31 -6.04
C ILE A 41 10.36 2.92 -5.42
N VAL A 42 11.45 2.33 -4.92
CA VAL A 42 11.42 1.01 -4.26
C VAL A 42 10.56 1.05 -3.00
N GLY A 43 10.72 2.05 -2.13
CA GLY A 43 9.94 2.19 -0.92
C GLY A 43 8.44 2.32 -1.19
N LEU A 44 8.05 3.19 -2.13
CA LEU A 44 6.65 3.40 -2.51
C LEU A 44 6.04 2.16 -3.17
N ALA A 45 6.80 1.48 -4.05
CA ALA A 45 6.34 0.23 -4.66
C ALA A 45 6.18 -0.90 -3.64
N PHE A 46 7.11 -0.99 -2.67
CA PHE A 46 7.03 -1.94 -1.57
C PHE A 46 5.76 -1.68 -0.72
N ALA A 47 5.49 -0.44 -0.36
CA ALA A 47 4.30 -0.08 0.41
C ALA A 47 3.02 -0.44 -0.34
N ALA A 48 2.90 -0.12 -1.63
CA ALA A 48 1.74 -0.51 -2.44
C ALA A 48 1.56 -2.04 -2.48
N GLY A 49 2.65 -2.80 -2.65
CA GLY A 49 2.63 -4.27 -2.62
C GLY A 49 2.26 -4.84 -1.24
N HIS A 50 2.71 -4.22 -0.15
CA HIS A 50 2.36 -4.63 1.21
C HIS A 50 0.86 -4.55 1.44
N PHE A 51 0.24 -3.42 1.11
CA PHE A 51 -1.21 -3.25 1.27
C PHE A 51 -2.00 -4.19 0.37
N HIS A 52 -1.52 -4.48 -0.85
CA HIS A 52 -2.13 -5.51 -1.68
C HIS A 52 -2.10 -6.91 -1.02
N GLY A 53 -0.95 -7.27 -0.43
CA GLY A 53 -0.80 -8.54 0.29
C GLY A 53 -1.62 -8.62 1.57
N ARG A 54 -1.79 -7.49 2.27
CA ARG A 54 -2.66 -7.37 3.44
C ARG A 54 -4.11 -7.67 3.10
N GLU A 55 -4.66 -7.04 2.05
CA GLU A 55 -6.05 -7.31 1.63
C GLU A 55 -6.30 -8.77 1.29
N LYS A 56 -5.34 -9.40 0.61
CA LYS A 56 -5.43 -10.84 0.31
C LYS A 56 -5.48 -11.65 1.60
N ARG A 57 -4.59 -11.38 2.56
CA ARG A 57 -4.56 -12.08 3.85
C ARG A 57 -5.86 -11.87 4.62
N ASP A 58 -6.35 -10.63 4.69
CA ASP A 58 -7.51 -10.28 5.48
C ASP A 58 -8.77 -10.93 4.87
N TYR A 59 -8.85 -11.02 3.53
CA TYR A 59 -9.84 -11.83 2.83
C TYR A 59 -9.74 -13.33 3.20
N GLU A 60 -8.54 -13.94 3.09
CA GLU A 60 -8.32 -15.35 3.42
C GLU A 60 -8.75 -15.70 4.86
N VAL A 61 -8.49 -14.80 5.81
CA VAL A 61 -8.92 -14.93 7.21
C VAL A 61 -10.44 -14.83 7.33
N SER A 62 -11.08 -13.86 6.66
CA SER A 62 -12.53 -13.64 6.75
C SER A 62 -13.35 -14.88 6.31
N VAL A 63 -12.84 -15.63 5.32
CA VAL A 63 -13.49 -16.83 4.79
C VAL A 63 -12.97 -18.13 5.42
N HIS A 64 -12.13 -18.05 6.46
CA HIS A 64 -11.55 -19.21 7.15
C HIS A 64 -10.88 -20.20 6.19
N MET A 65 -10.12 -19.68 5.23
CA MET A 65 -9.59 -20.45 4.11
C MET A 65 -8.67 -21.59 4.57
N LYS A 66 -9.02 -22.82 4.20
CA LYS A 66 -8.15 -23.99 4.32
C LYS A 66 -7.40 -24.24 3.01
N PRO A 67 -6.19 -24.84 3.04
CA PRO A 67 -5.54 -25.31 1.82
C PRO A 67 -6.43 -26.33 1.07
N PRO A 68 -6.46 -26.31 -0.28
CA PRO A 68 -5.78 -25.38 -1.18
C PRO A 68 -6.51 -24.03 -1.31
N HIS A 69 -5.76 -22.91 -1.42
CA HIS A 69 -6.25 -21.53 -1.35
C HIS A 69 -7.03 -21.07 -2.60
N LEU A 70 -7.89 -21.91 -3.16
CA LEU A 70 -8.57 -21.67 -4.45
C LEU A 70 -9.59 -20.53 -4.38
N GLU A 71 -10.32 -20.39 -3.27
CA GLU A 71 -11.21 -19.23 -3.08
C GLU A 71 -10.44 -17.93 -2.86
N GLY A 72 -9.12 -17.98 -2.61
CA GLY A 72 -8.29 -16.81 -2.37
C GLY A 72 -8.21 -15.91 -3.59
N TYR A 73 -8.53 -16.44 -4.79
CA TYR A 73 -8.67 -15.65 -6.02
C TYR A 73 -9.94 -14.79 -6.06
N TYR A 74 -10.92 -15.03 -5.18
CA TYR A 74 -12.13 -14.20 -5.14
C TYR A 74 -11.95 -12.89 -4.38
N PHE A 75 -10.79 -12.64 -3.74
CA PHE A 75 -10.51 -11.33 -3.11
C PHE A 75 -10.59 -10.17 -4.11
N TRP A 76 -10.30 -10.43 -5.40
CA TRP A 76 -10.46 -9.48 -6.50
C TRP A 76 -11.90 -9.02 -6.75
N ARG A 77 -12.89 -9.66 -6.11
CA ARG A 77 -14.28 -9.17 -6.14
C ARG A 77 -14.48 -7.91 -5.28
N TRP A 78 -13.48 -7.53 -4.49
CA TRP A 78 -13.40 -6.32 -3.66
C TRP A 78 -14.65 -6.07 -2.81
N SER A 79 -14.55 -6.29 -1.50
CA SER A 79 -15.50 -5.69 -0.56
C SER A 79 -15.31 -4.16 -0.55
N TRP A 80 -16.31 -3.43 -0.05
CA TRP A 80 -16.18 -1.97 0.14
C TRP A 80 -14.95 -1.65 0.99
N ASP A 81 -14.81 -2.32 2.13
CA ASP A 81 -13.72 -2.20 3.10
C ASP A 81 -12.35 -2.40 2.43
N GLY A 82 -12.14 -3.56 1.79
CA GLY A 82 -10.86 -3.86 1.16
C GLY A 82 -10.56 -3.00 -0.06
N ALA A 83 -11.59 -2.49 -0.75
CA ALA A 83 -11.38 -1.51 -1.80
C ALA A 83 -10.91 -0.17 -1.22
N THR A 84 -11.52 0.31 -0.13
CA THR A 84 -11.16 1.58 0.50
C THR A 84 -9.82 1.52 1.22
N ASP A 85 -9.40 0.37 1.72
CA ASP A 85 -8.12 0.26 2.42
C ASP A 85 -6.93 0.18 1.45
N PHE A 86 -7.13 -0.47 0.30
CA PHE A 86 -6.09 -0.63 -0.71
C PHE A 86 -6.00 0.51 -1.72
N TRP A 87 -7.08 0.83 -2.43
CA TRP A 87 -6.98 1.68 -3.63
C TRP A 87 -6.52 3.11 -3.36
N PRO A 88 -7.02 3.83 -2.33
CA PRO A 88 -6.50 5.15 -1.97
C PRO A 88 -5.00 5.12 -1.67
N THR A 89 -4.54 4.12 -0.90
CA THR A 89 -3.13 3.92 -0.59
C THR A 89 -2.30 3.67 -1.84
N ALA A 90 -2.75 2.76 -2.71
CA ALA A 90 -2.08 2.46 -3.97
C ALA A 90 -1.99 3.70 -4.87
N ILE A 91 -3.09 4.45 -5.05
CA ILE A 91 -3.15 5.66 -5.86
C ILE A 91 -2.14 6.70 -5.37
N ILE A 92 -2.07 6.94 -4.05
CA ILE A 92 -1.10 7.87 -3.47
C ILE A 92 0.33 7.40 -3.73
N CYS A 93 0.63 6.12 -3.50
CA CYS A 93 1.95 5.56 -3.79
C CYS A 93 2.33 5.72 -5.27
N PHE A 94 1.43 5.40 -6.19
CA PHE A 94 1.65 5.54 -7.64
C PHE A 94 1.83 7.00 -8.06
N ALA A 95 1.02 7.92 -7.52
CA ALA A 95 1.15 9.34 -7.79
C ALA A 95 2.52 9.87 -7.34
N LEU A 96 2.98 9.47 -6.16
CA LEU A 96 4.29 9.86 -5.64
C LEU A 96 5.44 9.25 -6.46
N ILE A 97 5.31 8.00 -6.91
CA ILE A 97 6.28 7.40 -7.84
C ILE A 97 6.37 8.25 -9.11
N PHE A 98 5.23 8.63 -9.69
CA PHE A 98 5.20 9.47 -10.89
C PHE A 98 5.86 10.83 -10.66
N VAL A 99 5.61 11.47 -9.51
CA VAL A 99 6.26 12.73 -9.11
C VAL A 99 7.78 12.55 -9.00
N VAL A 100 8.27 11.51 -8.32
CA VAL A 100 9.70 11.21 -8.17
C VAL A 100 10.35 10.95 -9.53
N VAL A 101 9.67 10.22 -10.41
CA VAL A 101 10.16 9.93 -11.76
C VAL A 101 10.24 11.20 -12.61
N LYS A 102 9.21 12.05 -12.57
CA LYS A 102 9.12 13.27 -13.40
C LYS A 102 10.07 14.38 -12.93
N ASN A 103 10.18 14.61 -11.62
CA ASN A 103 11.00 15.68 -11.05
C ASN A 103 12.52 15.41 -11.17
N SER A 104 12.91 14.28 -11.74
CA SER A 104 14.29 13.97 -12.09
C SER A 104 14.73 14.52 -13.45
N ALA A 105 13.86 15.27 -14.15
CA ALA A 105 14.22 16.07 -15.31
C ALA A 105 14.69 17.48 -14.88
N GLY A 106 15.85 17.56 -14.22
CA GLY A 106 16.62 18.80 -13.99
C GLY A 106 18.00 18.68 -14.68
N PRO A 107 18.63 19.80 -15.08
CA PRO A 107 19.52 19.85 -16.24
C PRO A 107 20.75 18.93 -16.12
N ARG A 108 21.07 18.29 -17.24
CA ARG A 108 22.26 17.45 -17.44
C ARG A 108 23.54 18.23 -17.26
#